data_AF-A0AA96JEH0-F1
#
_entry.id   AF-A0AA96JEH0-F1
#
_cell.length_a   1.000
_cell.length_b   1.000
_cell.length_c   1.000
_cell.angle_alpha   90.00
_cell.angle_beta   90.00
_cell.angle_gamma   90.00
#
_symmetry.space_group_name_H-M   'P 1'
#
loop_
_entity.id
_entity.type
_entity.pdbx_description
1 polymer ?
#
loop_
_entity_poly.entity_id
_entity_poly.type
_entity_poly.pdbx_seq_one_letter_code
_entity_poly.pdbx_strand_id
1 'polypeptide(L)'
;MNWEGNISWSGGGGSRVRVGDHYVPSSVTMHASGSNGAPDLLFEFRMDANGAARCIKAHVDAKPDGRGIATADLAFVAIDQLTVTAFEQLAQEILYEREEGIATAYAGPINGDRGIRRAVDRGRQSKIGELATVARVYLEAERAPMRAVEDRLGYNSRRTAARRIEQARAQGLLPVAGEKPSQDHLDAIERVLAAESDAGPDSFASPAEFEAWYANQFKGDGNE
;
A
#
# COMPACT_ATOMS: atom_id res chain seq x y z
N MET A 1 11.98 7.04 -13.65
CA MET A 1 11.87 5.59 -13.93
C MET A 1 12.17 5.42 -15.41
N ASN A 2 13.35 4.88 -15.77
CA ASN A 2 13.76 4.69 -17.16
C ASN A 2 13.82 3.17 -17.44
N TRP A 3 12.67 2.58 -17.77
CA TRP A 3 12.62 1.19 -18.25
C TRP A 3 12.93 1.19 -19.73
N GLU A 4 13.84 0.33 -20.17
CA GLU A 4 14.16 0.16 -21.59
C GLU A 4 13.14 -0.78 -22.23
N GLY A 5 11.93 -0.27 -22.49
CA GLY A 5 10.89 -1.05 -23.16
C GLY A 5 9.50 -0.45 -23.06
N ASN A 6 8.51 -1.20 -23.54
CA ASN A 6 7.12 -0.78 -23.53
C ASN A 6 6.44 -1.21 -22.24
N ILE A 7 5.81 -0.27 -21.55
CA ILE A 7 4.97 -0.53 -20.37
C ILE A 7 3.50 -0.36 -20.78
N SER A 8 2.67 -1.30 -20.35
CA SER A 8 1.23 -1.24 -20.51
C SER A 8 0.53 -1.54 -19.18
N TRP A 9 -0.61 -0.88 -18.98
CA TRP A 9 -1.44 -1.01 -17.79
C TRP A 9 -2.83 -1.46 -18.21
N SER A 10 -3.37 -2.45 -17.51
CA SER A 10 -4.74 -2.91 -17.74
C SER A 10 -5.50 -3.00 -16.43
N GLY A 11 -6.68 -2.38 -16.39
CA GLY A 11 -7.61 -2.52 -15.28
C GLY A 11 -8.40 -3.81 -15.43
N GLY A 12 -8.59 -4.54 -14.34
CA GLY A 12 -9.56 -5.64 -14.33
C GLY A 12 -10.98 -5.10 -14.51
N GLY A 13 -11.80 -5.77 -15.32
CA GLY A 13 -13.20 -5.40 -15.57
C GLY A 13 -14.15 -5.58 -14.38
N GLY A 14 -13.63 -5.60 -13.15
CA GLY A 14 -14.36 -5.87 -11.92
C GLY A 14 -14.79 -4.61 -11.15
N SER A 15 -14.99 -4.79 -9.84
CA SER A 15 -15.39 -3.74 -8.89
C SER A 15 -14.42 -2.54 -8.93
N ARG A 16 -14.97 -1.33 -8.72
CA ARG A 16 -14.19 -0.10 -8.56
C ARG A 16 -14.17 0.31 -7.09
N VAL A 17 -13.07 0.92 -6.68
CA VAL A 17 -12.88 1.41 -5.32
C VAL A 17 -12.82 2.93 -5.37
N ARG A 18 -13.56 3.59 -4.48
CA ARG A 18 -13.47 5.04 -4.31
C ARG A 18 -12.25 5.39 -3.49
N VAL A 19 -11.45 6.32 -4.01
CA VAL A 19 -10.28 6.89 -3.36
C VAL A 19 -10.34 8.40 -3.53
N GLY A 20 -10.77 9.10 -2.49
CA GLY A 20 -11.02 10.54 -2.57
C GLY A 20 -12.07 10.88 -3.63
N ASP A 21 -11.66 11.71 -4.60
CA ASP A 21 -12.49 12.18 -5.71
C ASP A 21 -12.38 11.30 -6.97
N HIS A 22 -11.74 10.13 -6.84
CA HIS A 22 -11.52 9.21 -7.94
C HIS A 22 -12.13 7.83 -7.68
N TYR A 23 -12.50 7.16 -8.76
CA TYR A 23 -12.67 5.72 -8.82
C TYR A 23 -11.48 5.08 -9.51
N VAL A 24 -10.97 4.01 -8.92
CA VAL A 24 -9.90 3.20 -9.50
C VAL A 24 -10.35 1.74 -9.62
N PRO A 25 -9.81 0.96 -10.57
CA PRO A 25 -10.05 -0.48 -10.63
C PRO A 25 -9.60 -1.16 -9.33
N SER A 26 -10.33 -2.18 -8.86
CA SER A 26 -9.89 -3.00 -7.71
C SER A 26 -8.69 -3.89 -8.03
N SER A 27 -8.35 -4.10 -9.30
CA SER A 27 -7.13 -4.77 -9.73
C SER A 27 -6.53 -4.11 -10.96
N VAL A 28 -5.20 -4.02 -10.99
CA VAL A 28 -4.44 -3.52 -12.13
C VAL A 28 -3.33 -4.51 -12.44
N THR A 29 -3.12 -4.81 -13.72
CA THR A 29 -1.96 -5.58 -14.18
C THR A 29 -1.05 -4.65 -14.95
N MET A 30 0.25 -4.71 -14.63
CA MET A 30 1.30 -4.08 -15.41
C MET A 30 2.03 -5.15 -16.20
N HIS A 31 2.22 -4.91 -17.50
CA HIS A 31 3.12 -5.69 -18.32
C HIS A 31 4.17 -4.76 -18.91
N ALA A 32 5.44 -5.04 -18.63
CA ALA A 32 6.57 -4.34 -19.21
C ALA A 32 7.40 -5.31 -20.03
N SER A 33 7.48 -5.11 -21.34
CA SER A 33 8.36 -5.93 -22.17
C SER A 33 9.72 -5.28 -22.29
N GLY A 34 10.77 -6.01 -21.91
CA GLY A 34 12.14 -5.52 -21.97
C GLY A 34 12.67 -5.46 -23.40
N SER A 35 13.50 -4.47 -23.70
CA SER A 35 14.25 -4.40 -24.97
C SER A 35 15.72 -4.78 -24.77
N ASN A 36 16.46 -5.01 -25.86
CA ASN A 36 17.90 -5.30 -25.82
C ASN A 36 18.32 -6.45 -24.87
N GLY A 37 17.49 -7.50 -24.80
CA GLY A 37 17.73 -8.66 -23.94
C GLY A 37 17.42 -8.45 -22.45
N ALA A 38 16.84 -7.29 -22.06
CA ALA A 38 16.27 -7.09 -20.73
C ALA A 38 15.07 -8.02 -20.48
N PRO A 39 14.80 -8.41 -19.23
CA PRO A 39 13.71 -9.33 -18.88
C PRO A 39 12.33 -8.73 -19.16
N ASP A 40 11.32 -9.58 -19.26
CA ASP A 40 9.92 -9.17 -19.23
C ASP A 40 9.42 -9.14 -17.78
N LEU A 41 8.56 -8.18 -17.47
CA LEU A 41 8.00 -7.97 -16.13
C LEU A 41 6.48 -8.04 -16.15
N LEU A 42 5.91 -8.75 -15.19
CA LEU A 42 4.47 -8.78 -14.94
C LEU A 42 4.21 -8.51 -13.46
N PHE A 43 3.41 -7.50 -13.17
CA PHE A 43 2.98 -7.19 -11.81
C PHE A 43 1.45 -7.16 -11.72
N GLU A 44 0.91 -7.74 -10.65
CA GLU A 44 -0.52 -7.61 -10.31
C GLU A 44 -0.65 -6.80 -9.03
N PHE A 45 -1.46 -5.75 -9.11
CA PHE A 45 -1.80 -4.87 -8.00
C PHE A 45 -3.28 -5.03 -7.66
N ARG A 46 -3.61 -4.95 -6.38
CA ARG A 46 -4.99 -4.94 -5.90
C ARG A 46 -5.25 -3.79 -4.95
N MET A 47 -6.44 -3.25 -5.06
CA MET A 47 -7.02 -2.35 -4.08
C MET A 47 -8.18 -3.04 -3.40
N ASP A 48 -8.11 -3.16 -2.08
CA ASP A 48 -9.19 -3.76 -1.31
C ASP A 48 -10.37 -2.81 -1.13
N ALA A 49 -11.48 -3.32 -0.60
CA ALA A 49 -12.68 -2.52 -0.35
C ALA A 49 -12.50 -1.40 0.69
N ASN A 50 -11.40 -1.40 1.46
CA ASN A 50 -11.06 -0.36 2.42
C ASN A 50 -10.10 0.68 1.81
N GLY A 51 -9.76 0.55 0.52
CA GLY A 51 -8.84 1.44 -0.17
C GLY A 51 -7.38 1.20 0.19
N ALA A 52 -6.98 0.00 0.60
CA ALA A 52 -5.57 -0.38 0.75
C ALA A 52 -5.05 -0.99 -0.55
N ALA A 53 -3.97 -0.43 -1.10
CA ALA A 53 -3.39 -0.80 -2.38
C ALA A 53 -2.11 -1.61 -2.18
N ARG A 54 -2.00 -2.79 -2.80
CA ARG A 54 -0.87 -3.72 -2.61
C ARG A 54 -0.45 -4.32 -3.94
N CYS A 55 0.85 -4.51 -4.14
CA CYS A 55 1.33 -5.49 -5.11
C CYS A 55 1.14 -6.90 -4.53
N ILE A 56 0.44 -7.77 -5.25
CA ILE A 56 0.13 -9.14 -4.80
C ILE A 56 0.88 -10.22 -5.57
N LYS A 57 1.51 -9.85 -6.69
CA LYS A 57 2.29 -10.75 -7.53
C LYS A 57 3.29 -9.96 -8.35
N ALA A 58 4.51 -10.49 -8.42
CA ALA A 58 5.58 -10.03 -9.29
C ALA A 58 6.14 -11.24 -10.03
N HIS A 59 6.29 -11.12 -11.34
CA HIS A 59 6.96 -12.09 -12.18
C HIS A 59 8.01 -11.39 -13.03
N VAL A 60 9.19 -12.00 -13.11
CA VAL A 60 10.33 -11.51 -13.88
C VAL A 60 10.83 -12.67 -14.70
N ASP A 61 10.73 -12.56 -16.01
CA ASP A 61 11.07 -13.63 -16.95
C ASP A 61 12.29 -13.21 -17.77
N ALA A 62 13.35 -14.04 -17.73
CA ALA A 62 14.46 -13.90 -18.67
C ALA A 62 13.99 -14.26 -20.08
N LYS A 63 14.48 -13.54 -21.09
CA LYS A 63 14.18 -13.89 -22.48
C LYS A 63 15.00 -15.11 -22.90
N PRO A 64 14.48 -16.01 -23.77
CA PRO A 64 15.19 -17.20 -24.22
C PRO A 64 16.59 -16.91 -24.78
N ASP A 65 16.72 -15.83 -25.56
CA ASP A 65 17.98 -15.36 -26.15
C ASP A 65 18.52 -14.09 -25.48
N GLY A 66 17.98 -13.73 -24.32
CA GLY A 66 18.38 -12.54 -23.57
C GLY A 66 19.54 -12.79 -22.62
N ARG A 67 19.94 -11.74 -21.92
CA ARG A 67 20.82 -11.91 -20.76
C ARG A 67 20.02 -12.46 -19.57
N GLY A 68 20.71 -13.08 -18.62
CA GLY A 68 20.10 -13.46 -17.35
C GLY A 68 19.58 -12.25 -16.56
N ILE A 69 18.65 -12.53 -15.64
CA ILE A 69 18.13 -11.54 -14.70
C ILE A 69 19.25 -11.16 -13.73
N ALA A 70 19.56 -9.87 -13.65
CA ALA A 70 20.56 -9.31 -12.76
C ALA A 70 19.88 -8.56 -11.60
N THR A 71 20.62 -8.35 -10.51
CA THR A 71 20.14 -7.55 -9.37
C THR A 71 19.70 -6.15 -9.78
N ALA A 72 20.37 -5.55 -10.76
CA ALA A 72 20.00 -4.23 -11.30
C ALA A 72 18.57 -4.20 -11.88
N ASP A 73 18.10 -5.31 -12.45
CA ASP A 73 16.72 -5.41 -12.97
C ASP A 73 15.68 -5.41 -11.85
N LEU A 74 16.03 -5.99 -10.71
CA LEU A 74 15.16 -6.08 -9.53
C LEU A 74 15.21 -4.80 -8.69
N ALA A 75 16.39 -4.18 -8.56
CA ALA A 75 16.57 -2.92 -7.86
C ALA A 75 15.80 -1.76 -8.52
N PHE A 76 15.50 -1.89 -9.81
CA PHE A 76 14.67 -0.94 -10.55
C PHE A 76 13.18 -1.00 -10.17
N VAL A 77 12.74 -2.09 -9.53
CA VAL A 77 11.34 -2.32 -9.17
C VAL A 77 11.01 -1.59 -7.85
N ALA A 78 10.79 -0.29 -7.93
CA ALA A 78 10.19 0.48 -6.82
C ALA A 78 8.70 0.12 -6.69
N ILE A 79 8.39 -1.01 -6.05
CA ILE A 79 7.04 -1.62 -6.01
C ILE A 79 5.96 -0.64 -5.56
N ASP A 80 6.22 0.19 -4.55
CA ASP A 80 5.23 1.17 -4.08
C ASP A 80 4.98 2.26 -5.12
N GLN A 81 6.03 2.78 -5.75
CA GLN A 81 5.91 3.75 -6.82
C GLN A 81 5.16 3.15 -8.01
N LEU A 82 5.44 1.89 -8.37
CA LEU A 82 4.71 1.15 -9.40
C LEU A 82 3.24 0.96 -9.00
N THR A 83 2.95 0.69 -7.73
CA THR A 83 1.58 0.54 -7.22
C THR A 83 0.82 1.86 -7.34
N VAL A 84 1.43 2.98 -6.93
CA VAL A 84 0.84 4.32 -7.10
C VAL A 84 0.57 4.58 -8.58
N THR A 85 1.58 4.41 -9.44
CA THR A 85 1.46 4.64 -10.88
C THR A 85 0.38 3.74 -11.50
N ALA A 86 0.27 2.48 -11.10
CA ALA A 86 -0.73 1.55 -11.61
C ALA A 86 -2.17 2.09 -11.46
N PHE A 87 -2.50 2.61 -10.28
CA PHE A 87 -3.84 3.14 -10.01
C PHE A 87 -4.03 4.55 -10.55
N GLU A 88 -2.99 5.38 -10.54
CA GLU A 88 -3.00 6.73 -11.12
C GLU A 88 -3.25 6.73 -12.64
N GLN A 89 -2.68 5.76 -13.37
CA GLN A 89 -2.86 5.63 -14.82
C GLN A 89 -4.30 5.28 -15.22
N LEU A 90 -5.05 4.65 -14.31
CA LEU A 90 -6.39 4.12 -14.58
C LEU A 90 -7.48 4.78 -13.71
N ALA A 91 -7.13 5.82 -12.97
CA ALA A 91 -8.06 6.58 -12.15
C ALA A 91 -9.08 7.32 -13.02
N GLN A 92 -10.32 7.35 -12.56
CA GLN A 92 -11.43 8.07 -13.18
C GLN A 92 -11.97 9.09 -12.19
N GLU A 93 -12.07 10.34 -12.62
CA GLU A 93 -12.59 11.43 -11.81
C GLU A 93 -14.10 11.27 -11.62
N ILE A 94 -14.57 11.50 -10.39
CA ILE A 94 -16.00 11.56 -10.06
C ILE A 94 -16.51 12.95 -10.42
N LEU A 95 -17.33 13.05 -11.47
CA LEU A 95 -17.90 14.33 -11.90
C LEU A 95 -19.09 14.72 -11.03
N TYR A 96 -19.98 13.76 -10.74
CA TYR A 96 -21.09 13.94 -9.82
C TYR A 96 -21.67 12.59 -9.40
N GLU A 97 -22.32 12.59 -8.24
CA GLU A 97 -22.97 11.45 -7.62
C GLU A 97 -24.44 11.82 -7.33
N ARG A 98 -25.38 11.02 -7.85
CA ARG A 98 -26.83 11.18 -7.65
C ARG A 98 -27.44 9.85 -7.25
N GLU A 99 -28.67 9.85 -6.74
CA GLU A 99 -29.38 8.61 -6.37
C GLU A 99 -29.48 7.58 -7.52
N GLU A 100 -29.55 8.07 -8.77
CA GLU A 100 -29.67 7.23 -9.98
C GLU A 100 -28.32 6.64 -10.45
N GLY A 101 -27.20 7.10 -9.90
CA GLY A 101 -25.88 6.59 -10.25
C GLY A 101 -24.75 7.62 -10.15
N ILE A 102 -23.56 7.16 -10.51
CA ILE A 102 -22.32 7.94 -10.48
C ILE A 102 -21.87 8.19 -11.91
N ALA A 103 -21.62 9.46 -12.25
CA ALA A 103 -20.97 9.82 -13.49
C ALA A 103 -19.46 9.99 -13.26
N THR A 104 -18.67 9.23 -14.02
CA THR A 104 -17.20 9.31 -13.99
C THR A 104 -16.66 9.68 -15.36
N ALA A 105 -15.56 10.42 -15.40
CA ALA A 105 -14.81 10.67 -16.62
C ALA A 105 -13.36 10.21 -16.49
N TYR A 106 -12.81 9.69 -17.58
CA TYR A 106 -11.38 9.47 -17.69
C TYR A 106 -10.76 10.67 -18.40
N ALA A 107 -10.04 11.50 -17.66
CA ALA A 107 -9.34 12.67 -18.20
C ALA A 107 -7.88 12.38 -18.60
N GLY A 108 -7.46 11.12 -18.50
CA GLY A 108 -6.06 10.70 -18.63
C GLY A 108 -5.43 10.36 -17.28
N PRO A 109 -4.14 10.01 -17.27
CA PRO A 109 -3.41 9.70 -16.04
C PRO A 109 -3.39 10.90 -15.09
N ILE A 110 -3.72 10.67 -13.83
CA ILE A 110 -3.50 11.66 -12.76
C ILE A 110 -2.10 11.47 -12.18
N ASN A 111 -1.45 12.53 -11.70
CA ASN A 111 -0.11 12.44 -11.12
C ASN A 111 -0.09 12.98 -9.70
N GLY A 112 0.40 12.19 -8.76
CA GLY A 112 0.62 12.59 -7.37
C GLY A 112 -0.66 12.70 -6.54
N ASP A 113 -1.67 11.88 -6.81
CA ASP A 113 -2.90 11.88 -6.03
C ASP A 113 -2.61 11.43 -4.58
N ARG A 114 -2.92 12.31 -3.63
CA ARG A 114 -2.66 12.06 -2.20
C ARG A 114 -3.50 10.92 -1.64
N GLY A 115 -4.69 10.68 -2.18
CA GLY A 115 -5.55 9.57 -1.79
C GLY A 115 -4.96 8.22 -2.19
N ILE A 116 -4.46 8.10 -3.43
CA ILE A 116 -3.80 6.89 -3.94
C ILE A 116 -2.50 6.63 -3.18
N ARG A 117 -1.70 7.65 -2.89
CA ARG A 117 -0.48 7.47 -2.06
C ARG A 117 -0.82 6.92 -0.67
N ARG A 118 -1.81 7.50 0.02
CA ARG A 118 -2.31 6.98 1.29
C ARG A 118 -2.85 5.56 1.18
N ALA A 119 -3.44 5.19 0.05
CA ALA A 119 -3.90 3.83 -0.20
C ALA A 119 -2.73 2.83 -0.21
N VAL A 120 -1.60 3.20 -0.83
CA VAL A 120 -0.37 2.39 -0.82
C VAL A 120 0.23 2.32 0.57
N ASP A 121 0.28 3.44 1.29
CA ASP A 121 0.77 3.47 2.68
C ASP A 121 -0.04 2.52 3.57
N ARG A 122 -1.38 2.50 3.45
CA ARG A 122 -2.26 1.52 4.13
C ARG A 122 -2.01 0.08 3.67
N GLY A 123 -1.57 -0.11 2.44
CA GLY A 123 -1.19 -1.41 1.89
C GLY A 123 0.12 -1.95 2.45
N ARG A 124 1.07 -1.08 2.81
CA ARG A 124 2.31 -1.47 3.49
C ARG A 124 2.05 -2.01 4.89
N GLN A 125 1.08 -1.44 5.59
CA GLN A 125 0.75 -1.86 6.95
C GLN A 125 0.31 -3.33 6.98
N SER A 126 0.87 -4.07 7.92
CA SER A 126 0.28 -5.33 8.33
C SER A 126 -1.12 -5.07 8.89
N LYS A 127 -1.96 -6.10 8.91
CA LYS A 127 -3.29 -5.98 9.51
C LYS A 127 -3.22 -5.52 10.96
N ILE A 128 -2.19 -5.94 11.72
CA ILE A 128 -2.03 -5.51 13.11
C ILE A 128 -1.54 -4.06 13.20
N GLY A 129 -0.67 -3.62 12.29
CA GLY A 129 -0.24 -2.22 12.17
C GLY A 129 -1.36 -1.26 11.79
N GLU A 130 -2.26 -1.66 10.88
CA GLU A 130 -3.49 -0.92 10.57
C GLU A 130 -4.32 -0.74 11.86
N LEU A 131 -4.51 -1.81 12.63
CA LEU A 131 -5.30 -1.76 13.87
C LEU A 131 -4.63 -0.94 14.97
N ALA A 132 -3.30 -0.96 15.08
CA ALA A 132 -2.56 -0.09 16.00
C ALA A 132 -2.69 1.39 15.60
N THR A 133 -2.68 1.70 14.30
CA THR A 133 -2.92 3.05 13.78
C THR A 133 -4.35 3.52 14.08
N VAL A 134 -5.34 2.63 13.90
CA VAL A 134 -6.74 2.87 14.30
C VAL A 134 -6.84 3.19 15.79
N ALA A 135 -6.20 2.39 16.64
CA ALA A 135 -6.21 2.57 18.08
C ALA A 135 -5.59 3.92 18.49
N ARG A 136 -4.43 4.27 17.91
CA ARG A 136 -3.78 5.56 18.15
C ARG A 136 -4.69 6.73 17.80
N VAL A 137 -5.26 6.75 16.59
CA VAL A 137 -6.17 7.83 16.15
C VAL A 137 -7.40 7.92 17.04
N TYR A 138 -7.94 6.78 17.49
CA TYR A 138 -9.08 6.74 18.39
C TYR A 138 -8.76 7.38 19.74
N LEU A 139 -7.58 7.12 20.31
CA LEU A 139 -7.16 7.64 21.62
C LEU A 139 -6.74 9.12 21.57
N GLU A 140 -6.15 9.58 20.47
CA GLU A 140 -5.77 11.00 20.28
C GLU A 140 -6.98 11.92 20.07
N ALA A 141 -8.13 11.38 19.70
CA ALA A 141 -9.31 12.18 19.38
C ALA A 141 -10.04 12.63 20.65
N GLU A 142 -9.96 13.93 20.97
CA GLU A 142 -10.66 14.53 22.11
C GLU A 142 -12.19 14.43 22.03
N ARG A 143 -12.74 14.47 20.81
CA ARG A 143 -14.19 14.39 20.56
C ARG A 143 -14.48 13.54 19.33
N ALA A 144 -15.59 12.78 19.40
CA ALA A 144 -16.07 11.92 18.32
C ALA A 144 -14.98 10.98 17.74
N PRO A 145 -14.36 10.12 18.57
CA PRO A 145 -13.19 9.33 18.16
C PRO A 145 -13.46 8.39 16.99
N MET A 146 -14.67 7.85 16.88
CA MET A 146 -15.08 7.05 15.72
C MET A 146 -15.06 7.86 14.41
N ARG A 147 -15.50 9.12 14.45
CA ARG A 147 -15.49 10.01 13.28
C ARG A 147 -14.06 10.42 12.93
N ALA A 148 -13.22 10.67 13.94
CA ALA A 148 -11.80 10.94 13.71
C ALA A 148 -11.09 9.77 13.00
N VAL A 149 -11.39 8.53 13.40
CA VAL A 149 -10.87 7.33 12.72
C VAL A 149 -11.36 7.27 11.28
N GLU A 150 -12.66 7.47 11.04
CA GLU A 150 -13.24 7.50 9.69
C GLU A 150 -12.55 8.53 8.79
N ASP A 151 -12.49 9.78 9.23
CA ASP A 151 -12.00 10.91 8.44
C ASP A 151 -10.48 10.84 8.24
N ARG A 152 -9.70 10.60 9.31
CA ARG A 152 -8.22 10.65 9.24
C ARG A 152 -7.64 9.44 8.51
N LEU A 153 -8.26 8.28 8.65
CA LEU A 153 -7.81 7.06 7.96
C LEU A 153 -8.49 6.88 6.60
N GLY A 154 -9.39 7.79 6.23
CA GLY A 154 -10.05 7.81 4.93
C GLY A 154 -10.91 6.57 4.69
N TYR A 155 -11.60 6.08 5.72
CA TYR A 155 -12.55 5.00 5.56
C TYR A 155 -13.83 5.53 4.92
N ASN A 156 -14.28 4.87 3.86
CA ASN A 156 -15.47 5.28 3.09
C ASN A 156 -16.80 5.08 3.84
N SER A 157 -16.79 4.54 5.07
CA SER A 157 -17.99 4.46 5.90
C SER A 157 -17.70 4.36 7.39
N ARG A 158 -18.57 4.98 8.18
CA ARG A 158 -18.63 4.83 9.64
C ARG A 158 -18.72 3.39 10.11
N ARG A 159 -19.42 2.52 9.36
CA ARG A 159 -19.52 1.08 9.66
C ARG A 159 -18.15 0.40 9.57
N THR A 160 -17.35 0.75 8.57
CA THR A 160 -15.97 0.25 8.43
C THR A 160 -15.11 0.71 9.61
N ALA A 161 -15.16 2.01 9.95
CA ALA A 161 -14.45 2.56 11.10
C ALA A 161 -14.82 1.85 12.41
N ALA A 162 -16.12 1.66 12.68
CA ALA A 162 -16.60 0.94 13.85
C ALA A 162 -16.09 -0.50 13.90
N ARG A 163 -16.15 -1.22 12.78
CA ARG A 163 -15.63 -2.60 12.69
C ARG A 163 -14.12 -2.67 12.99
N ARG A 164 -13.33 -1.69 12.52
CA ARG A 164 -11.90 -1.63 12.78
C ARG A 164 -11.57 -1.33 14.24
N ILE A 165 -12.34 -0.44 14.87
CA ILE A 165 -12.23 -0.17 16.32
C ILE A 165 -12.50 -1.45 17.13
N GLU A 166 -13.56 -2.21 16.78
CA GLU A 166 -13.84 -3.49 17.44
C GLU A 166 -12.73 -4.52 17.23
N GLN A 167 -12.14 -4.57 16.03
CA GLN A 167 -10.99 -5.43 15.77
C GLN A 167 -9.77 -5.01 16.60
N ALA A 168 -9.50 -3.70 16.76
CA ALA A 168 -8.42 -3.22 17.59
C ALA A 168 -8.64 -3.55 19.08
N ARG A 169 -9.88 -3.46 19.57
CA ARG A 169 -10.25 -3.94 20.93
C ARG A 169 -10.00 -5.42 21.10
N ALA A 170 -10.41 -6.23 20.12
CA ALA A 170 -10.20 -7.68 20.15
C ALA A 170 -8.70 -8.07 20.12
N GLN A 171 -7.81 -7.17 19.66
CA GLN A 171 -6.36 -7.34 19.72
C GLN A 171 -5.72 -6.75 20.99
N GLY A 172 -6.53 -6.24 21.94
CA GLY A 172 -6.02 -5.63 23.17
C GLY A 172 -5.34 -4.27 22.95
N LEU A 173 -5.54 -3.63 21.80
CA LEU A 173 -4.96 -2.31 21.49
C LEU A 173 -5.84 -1.16 21.98
N LEU A 174 -7.12 -1.43 22.25
CA LEU A 174 -8.07 -0.47 22.81
C LEU A 174 -8.78 -1.10 24.02
N PRO A 175 -9.17 -0.28 25.02
CA PRO A 175 -9.94 -0.76 26.15
C PRO A 175 -11.35 -1.19 25.71
N VAL A 176 -12.00 -2.00 26.55
CA VAL A 176 -13.41 -2.36 26.38
C VAL A 176 -14.25 -1.07 26.38
N ALA A 177 -15.37 -1.09 25.65
CA ALA A 177 -16.22 0.07 25.51
C ALA A 177 -16.62 0.66 26.89
N GLY A 178 -16.26 1.93 27.13
CA GLY A 178 -16.56 2.63 28.39
C GLY A 178 -15.43 2.64 29.42
N GLU A 179 -14.37 1.88 29.19
CA GLU A 179 -13.18 1.87 30.04
C GLU A 179 -12.15 2.91 29.59
N LYS A 180 -11.31 3.34 30.53
CA LYS A 180 -10.17 4.21 30.24
C LYS A 180 -9.01 3.38 29.70
N PRO A 181 -8.23 3.91 28.74
CA PRO A 181 -7.02 3.25 28.29
C PRO A 181 -6.02 3.12 29.45
N SER A 182 -5.50 1.90 29.66
CA SER A 182 -4.36 1.65 30.54
C SER A 182 -3.04 1.89 29.80
N GLN A 183 -1.94 2.01 30.57
CA GLN A 183 -0.59 2.13 29.99
C GLN A 183 -0.26 0.93 29.07
N ASP A 184 -0.69 -0.27 29.44
CA ASP A 184 -0.48 -1.48 28.62
C ASP A 184 -1.02 -1.35 27.19
N HIS A 185 -2.14 -0.64 27.01
CA HIS A 185 -2.71 -0.39 25.67
C HIS A 185 -1.80 0.53 24.86
N LEU A 186 -1.27 1.58 25.48
CA LEU A 186 -0.37 2.53 24.83
C LEU A 186 0.94 1.84 24.44
N ASP A 187 1.52 1.06 25.34
CA ASP A 187 2.75 0.32 25.11
C ASP A 187 2.56 -0.74 24.02
N ALA A 188 1.40 -1.39 23.95
CA ALA A 188 1.07 -2.35 22.90
C ALA A 188 0.97 -1.67 21.52
N ILE A 189 0.32 -0.51 21.45
CA ILE A 189 0.25 0.29 20.22
C ILE A 189 1.65 0.70 19.77
N GLU A 190 2.45 1.27 20.67
CA GLU A 190 3.80 1.75 20.36
C GLU A 190 4.70 0.62 19.87
N ARG A 191 4.67 -0.54 20.53
CA ARG A 191 5.43 -1.72 20.13
C ARG A 191 5.10 -2.19 18.71
N VAL A 192 3.81 -2.24 18.36
CA VAL A 192 3.39 -2.65 17.01
C VAL A 192 3.85 -1.63 15.98
N LEU A 193 3.70 -0.35 16.25
CA LEU A 193 4.08 0.72 15.31
C LEU A 193 5.60 0.83 15.14
N ALA A 194 6.38 0.63 16.20
CA ALA A 194 7.84 0.57 16.13
C ALA A 194 8.31 -0.64 15.31
N ALA A 195 7.69 -1.80 15.49
CA ALA A 195 8.01 -2.98 14.69
C ALA A 195 7.72 -2.78 13.19
N GLU A 196 6.75 -1.94 12.82
CA GLU A 196 6.48 -1.61 11.42
C GLU A 196 7.45 -0.57 10.84
N SER A 197 7.95 0.37 11.66
CA SER A 197 8.97 1.33 11.20
C SER A 197 10.32 0.67 10.94
N ASP A 198 10.67 -0.34 11.73
CA ASP A 198 11.95 -1.07 11.61
C ASP A 198 11.95 -2.11 10.48
N ALA A 199 10.79 -2.41 9.89
CA ALA A 199 10.64 -3.41 8.84
C ALA A 199 10.74 -2.86 7.40
N GLY A 200 10.98 -1.55 7.22
CA GLY A 200 11.02 -0.90 5.91
C GLY A 200 12.44 -0.59 5.40
N PRO A 201 12.67 -0.55 4.07
CA PRO A 201 13.94 -0.10 3.48
C PRO A 201 14.26 1.39 3.77
N ASP A 202 13.27 2.15 4.24
CA ASP A 202 13.41 3.55 4.66
C ASP A 202 14.03 3.70 6.08
N SER A 203 14.30 2.58 6.78
CA SER A 203 15.00 2.56 8.09
C SER A 203 16.52 2.73 7.96
N PHE A 204 17.05 2.65 6.74
CA PHE A 204 18.45 2.91 6.46
C PHE A 204 18.62 4.39 6.08
N ALA A 205 19.41 5.13 6.86
CA ALA A 205 19.72 6.52 6.61
C ALA A 205 20.54 6.72 5.31
N SER A 206 21.08 5.64 4.73
CA SER A 206 21.75 5.67 3.42
C SER A 206 21.78 4.31 2.71
N PRO A 207 22.01 4.29 1.37
CA PRO A 207 22.28 3.07 0.61
C PRO A 207 23.44 2.23 1.19
N ALA A 208 24.44 2.86 1.80
CA ALA A 208 25.57 2.17 2.41
C ALA A 208 25.17 1.40 3.69
N GLU A 209 24.21 1.91 4.46
CA GLU A 209 23.69 1.21 5.65
C GLU A 209 22.85 -0.01 5.25
N PHE A 210 22.06 0.12 4.17
CA PHE A 210 21.35 -1.01 3.58
C PHE A 210 22.33 -2.10 3.12
N GLU A 211 23.38 -1.73 2.39
CA GLU A 211 24.41 -2.68 1.94
C GLU A 211 25.15 -3.36 3.10
N ALA A 212 25.45 -2.63 4.17
CA ALA A 212 26.10 -3.17 5.36
C ALA A 212 25.21 -4.18 6.11
N TRP A 213 23.93 -3.84 6.31
CA TRP A 213 22.95 -4.75 6.90
C TRP A 213 22.75 -6.00 6.03
N TYR A 214 22.64 -5.82 4.71
CA TYR A 214 22.50 -6.90 3.73
C TYR A 214 23.70 -7.86 3.75
N ALA A 215 24.92 -7.32 3.76
CA ALA A 215 26.14 -8.11 3.85
C ALA A 215 26.23 -8.91 5.16
N ASN A 216 25.61 -8.44 6.24
CA ASN A 216 25.64 -9.10 7.54
C ASN A 216 24.57 -10.19 7.69
N GLN A 217 23.42 -10.06 7.00
CA GLN A 217 22.33 -11.04 7.04
C GLN A 217 22.52 -12.21 6.06
N PHE A 218 23.20 -11.98 4.94
CA PHE A 218 23.32 -12.95 3.85
C PHE A 218 24.74 -13.44 3.58
N LYS A 219 25.74 -13.00 4.35
CA LYS A 219 26.98 -13.76 4.50
C LYS A 219 26.68 -14.96 5.40
N GLY A 220 26.15 -16.02 4.79
CA GLY A 220 26.28 -17.35 5.35
C GLY A 220 27.75 -17.63 5.64
N ASP A 221 27.98 -18.35 6.74
CA ASP A 221 29.26 -18.89 7.16
C ASP A 221 29.99 -19.56 5.98
N GLY A 222 30.81 -18.78 5.27
CA GLY A 222 31.90 -19.28 4.46
C GLY A 222 33.04 -19.65 5.38
N ASN A 223 32.80 -20.61 6.28
CA ASN A 223 33.84 -21.28 7.04
C ASN A 223 33.81 -22.77 6.65
N GLU A 224 34.93 -23.15 6.04
CA GLU A 224 35.40 -24.48 5.61
C GLU A 224 34.92 -25.02 4.25
#